data_AF-A0A5W2TP07-F1
#
_entry.id   AF-A0A5W2TP07-F1
#
_cell.length_a   1.000
_cell.length_b   1.000
_cell.length_c   1.000
_cell.angle_alpha   90.00
_cell.angle_beta   90.00
_cell.angle_gamma   90.00
#
_symmetry.space_group_name_H-M   'P 1'
#
loop_
_entity.id
_entity.type
_entity.pdbx_description
1 polymer ?
#
loop_
_entity_poly.entity_id
_entity_poly.type
_entity_poly.pdbx_seq_one_letter_code
_entity_poly.pdbx_strand_id
1 'polypeptide(L)'
;MSRMQTLRHTGLLMTGLLAGLSAGIACAQTPPVPGVAAALSGATPAEPDAQATLAAMRSCRREPAALERLDCYDKILTPEQPALGGALVKARYEGEAWKRAFAQEKQRPDNSTALMITQSDGERPTVVITTPAIGNVPPRPVLMFSCVDNITRMQVALTHPMTPDSIDVTLTADTRQIRSRWFIRENGTLLESSRGLSGIDEIKQLFGAKTLTIDTGTGSPSGKLTFNIDGLAKTIAPLREACHWAGE
;
A
#
# COMPACT_ATOMS: atom_id res chain seq x y z
N MET A 1 -14.84 53.89 -4.73
CA MET A 1 -16.22 53.79 -5.28
C MET A 1 -16.49 52.31 -5.51
N SER A 2 -16.88 51.56 -4.47
CA SER A 2 -18.27 51.29 -4.05
C SER A 2 -19.05 50.41 -5.04
N ARG A 3 -19.25 49.14 -4.68
CA ARG A 3 -20.59 48.62 -4.37
C ARG A 3 -20.52 47.20 -3.79
N MET A 4 -20.82 47.13 -2.49
CA MET A 4 -21.40 45.99 -1.80
C MET A 4 -22.75 45.64 -2.43
N GLN A 5 -23.09 44.34 -2.53
CA GLN A 5 -24.48 43.90 -2.43
C GLN A 5 -24.57 42.59 -1.64
N THR A 6 -25.13 42.74 -0.45
CA THR A 6 -25.70 41.78 0.48
C THR A 6 -27.14 41.45 0.07
N LEU A 7 -27.57 40.19 0.22
CA LEU A 7 -28.97 39.78 0.40
C LEU A 7 -28.95 38.42 1.13
N ARG A 8 -29.12 38.30 2.45
CA ARG A 8 -30.34 38.28 3.28
C ARG A 8 -31.41 37.23 2.92
N HIS A 9 -31.49 36.26 3.85
CA HIS A 9 -32.66 35.58 4.42
C HIS A 9 -33.60 34.75 3.53
N THR A 10 -33.76 33.49 3.94
CA THR A 10 -35.06 32.96 4.39
C THR A 10 -34.81 31.73 5.26
N GLY A 11 -35.28 31.81 6.51
CA GLY A 11 -35.40 30.65 7.38
C GLY A 11 -36.75 29.98 7.15
N LEU A 12 -36.80 28.66 7.29
CA LEU A 12 -38.02 27.94 7.59
C LEU A 12 -37.71 26.95 8.73
N LEU A 13 -38.20 27.27 9.91
CA LEU A 13 -38.47 26.30 10.97
C LEU A 13 -39.71 25.50 10.54
N MET A 14 -39.61 24.18 10.54
CA MET A 14 -40.77 23.31 10.74
C MET A 14 -40.42 22.22 11.75
N THR A 15 -41.17 22.27 12.83
CA THR A 15 -41.22 21.36 13.97
C THR A 15 -42.13 20.16 13.70
N GLY A 16 -41.82 19.03 14.33
CA GLY A 16 -42.74 17.90 14.60
C GLY A 16 -42.55 16.71 13.66
N LEU A 17 -42.76 15.45 14.06
CA LEU A 17 -43.24 14.87 15.31
C LEU A 17 -42.95 13.35 15.23
N LEU A 18 -42.64 12.73 16.37
CA LEU A 18 -42.89 11.34 16.79
C LEU A 18 -43.24 10.25 15.73
N ALA A 19 -42.48 9.15 15.74
CA ALA A 19 -42.96 7.81 16.14
C ALA A 19 -41.91 6.73 15.81
N GLY A 20 -41.55 5.93 16.82
CA GLY A 20 -40.72 4.76 16.64
C GLY A 20 -41.49 3.61 15.98
N LEU A 21 -40.75 2.78 15.25
CA LEU A 21 -41.14 1.39 14.98
C LEU A 21 -39.87 0.54 14.94
N SER A 22 -39.64 -0.16 16.04
CA SER A 22 -38.79 -1.33 16.12
C SER A 22 -39.45 -2.48 15.37
N ALA A 23 -38.97 -2.76 14.16
CA ALA A 23 -39.35 -3.97 13.43
C ALA A 23 -38.61 -5.18 14.05
N GLY A 24 -39.30 -5.87 14.95
CA GLY A 24 -38.90 -7.20 15.41
C GLY A 24 -39.06 -8.21 14.27
N ILE A 25 -38.00 -8.98 14.02
CA ILE A 25 -38.01 -10.11 13.10
C ILE A 25 -38.86 -11.23 13.75
N ALA A 26 -40.02 -11.51 13.17
CA ALA A 26 -40.83 -12.67 13.53
C ALA A 26 -40.26 -13.92 12.82
N CYS A 27 -39.60 -14.81 13.55
CA CYS A 27 -39.32 -16.16 13.06
C CYS A 27 -40.61 -16.99 13.10
N ALA A 28 -41.03 -17.49 11.94
CA ALA A 28 -42.13 -18.44 11.80
C ALA A 28 -41.84 -19.72 12.59
N GLN A 29 -42.77 -20.12 13.46
CA GLN A 29 -42.73 -21.40 14.17
C GLN A 29 -43.47 -22.45 13.34
N THR A 30 -42.76 -23.44 12.82
CA THR A 30 -43.33 -24.71 12.36
C THR A 30 -43.65 -25.61 13.56
N PRO A 31 -44.70 -26.46 13.49
CA PRO A 31 -45.12 -27.30 14.62
C PRO A 31 -44.11 -28.44 14.88
N PRO A 32 -43.95 -28.89 16.14
CA PRO A 32 -43.00 -29.95 16.46
C PRO A 32 -43.57 -31.33 16.11
N VAL A 33 -42.78 -32.11 15.36
CA VAL A 33 -42.97 -33.56 15.19
C VAL A 33 -42.39 -34.24 16.44
N PRO A 34 -43.11 -35.17 17.11
CA PRO A 34 -42.61 -35.79 18.31
C PRO A 34 -41.64 -36.92 17.96
N GLY A 35 -40.43 -36.88 18.53
CA GLY A 35 -39.60 -38.07 18.69
C GLY A 35 -38.32 -38.15 17.86
N VAL A 36 -37.42 -37.17 17.97
CA VAL A 36 -35.97 -37.41 17.89
C VAL A 36 -35.27 -36.40 18.81
N ALA A 37 -34.82 -36.84 19.99
CA ALA A 37 -33.99 -36.01 20.87
C ALA A 37 -32.56 -35.96 20.32
N ALA A 38 -32.30 -35.03 19.39
CA ALA A 38 -30.95 -34.66 19.03
C ALA A 38 -30.43 -33.65 20.06
N ALA A 39 -29.59 -34.12 20.99
CA ALA A 39 -28.83 -33.25 21.88
C ALA A 39 -27.78 -32.49 21.05
N LEU A 40 -28.18 -31.34 20.49
CA LEU A 40 -27.24 -30.35 19.99
C LEU A 40 -26.69 -29.61 21.22
N SER A 41 -25.61 -30.15 21.79
CA SER A 41 -24.73 -29.38 22.67
C SER A 41 -24.11 -28.25 21.84
N GLY A 42 -24.79 -27.11 21.82
CA GLY A 42 -24.21 -25.85 21.39
C GLY A 42 -23.15 -25.44 22.40
N ALA A 43 -21.91 -25.90 22.20
CA ALA A 43 -20.77 -25.24 22.78
C ALA A 43 -20.57 -23.94 21.98
N THR A 44 -21.20 -22.85 22.45
CA THR A 44 -20.74 -21.50 22.11
C THR A 44 -19.28 -21.42 22.51
N PRO A 45 -18.34 -21.11 21.58
CA PRO A 45 -16.99 -20.75 21.96
C PRO A 45 -17.11 -19.62 22.98
N ALA A 46 -16.47 -19.77 24.14
CA ALA A 46 -16.39 -18.68 25.10
C ALA A 46 -15.67 -17.52 24.39
N GLU A 47 -16.39 -16.43 24.09
CA GLU A 47 -15.70 -15.20 23.72
C GLU A 47 -14.73 -14.84 24.86
N PRO A 48 -13.50 -14.44 24.56
CA PRO A 48 -12.61 -13.92 25.59
C PRO A 48 -13.33 -12.80 26.32
N ASP A 49 -13.46 -12.94 27.64
CA ASP A 49 -14.21 -11.99 28.48
C ASP A 49 -13.62 -10.58 28.31
N ALA A 50 -14.29 -9.77 27.50
CA ALA A 50 -13.85 -8.43 27.12
C ALA A 50 -13.63 -7.54 28.35
N GLN A 51 -14.37 -7.78 29.43
CA GLN A 51 -14.23 -7.08 30.70
C GLN A 51 -12.94 -7.52 31.42
N ALA A 52 -12.60 -8.80 31.40
CA ALA A 52 -11.33 -9.31 31.94
C ALA A 52 -10.12 -8.76 31.15
N THR A 53 -10.20 -8.73 29.82
CA THR A 53 -9.14 -8.14 28.98
C THR A 53 -8.96 -6.66 29.26
N LEU A 54 -10.05 -5.90 29.35
CA LEU A 54 -10.00 -4.47 29.67
C LEU A 54 -9.41 -4.20 31.06
N ALA A 55 -9.73 -5.04 32.05
CA ALA A 55 -9.15 -4.96 33.39
C ALA A 55 -7.64 -5.24 33.37
N ALA A 56 -7.20 -6.27 32.63
CA ALA A 56 -5.80 -6.59 32.45
C ALA A 56 -5.02 -5.46 31.77
N MET A 57 -5.59 -4.83 30.73
CA MET A 57 -4.98 -3.68 30.06
C MET A 57 -4.83 -2.47 30.99
N ARG A 58 -5.83 -2.22 31.85
CA ARG A 58 -5.75 -1.17 32.88
C ARG A 58 -4.65 -1.45 33.91
N SER A 59 -4.37 -2.72 34.18
CA SER A 59 -3.26 -3.13 35.05
C SER A 59 -1.90 -2.85 34.40
N CYS A 60 -1.70 -3.26 33.14
CA CYS A 60 -0.46 -3.00 32.41
C CYS A 60 -0.12 -1.51 32.33
N ARG A 61 -1.13 -0.63 32.23
CA ARG A 61 -0.94 0.82 32.22
C ARG A 61 -0.19 1.36 33.46
N ARG A 62 -0.28 0.67 34.60
CA ARG A 62 0.33 1.08 35.86
C ARG A 62 1.82 0.73 35.97
N GLU A 63 2.34 -0.07 35.05
CA GLU A 63 3.75 -0.46 35.04
C GLU A 63 4.64 0.77 34.74
N PRO A 64 5.53 1.21 35.66
CA PRO A 64 6.40 2.36 35.42
C PRO A 64 7.42 2.13 34.29
N ALA A 65 8.00 0.93 34.19
CA ALA A 65 9.05 0.64 33.22
C ALA A 65 8.46 0.48 31.81
N ALA A 66 8.96 1.27 30.85
CA ALA A 66 8.39 1.30 29.50
C ALA A 66 8.46 -0.06 28.77
N LEU A 67 9.57 -0.79 28.94
CA LEU A 67 9.76 -2.11 28.32
C LEU A 67 8.89 -3.18 28.98
N GLU A 68 8.76 -3.16 30.31
CA GLU A 68 7.90 -4.11 31.04
C GLU A 68 6.42 -3.85 30.79
N ARG A 69 6.03 -2.58 30.63
CA ARG A 69 4.68 -2.19 30.23
C ARG A 69 4.33 -2.71 28.84
N LEU A 70 5.28 -2.66 27.90
CA LEU A 70 5.10 -3.21 26.56
C LEU A 70 4.95 -4.74 26.61
N ASP A 71 5.86 -5.43 27.31
CA ASP A 71 5.82 -6.88 27.50
C ASP A 71 4.51 -7.34 28.19
N CYS A 72 3.99 -6.55 29.14
CA CYS A 72 2.69 -6.80 29.78
C CYS A 72 1.54 -6.78 28.77
N TYR A 73 1.50 -5.79 27.88
CA TYR A 73 0.47 -5.74 26.83
C TYR A 73 0.60 -6.92 25.85
N ASP A 74 1.82 -7.25 25.45
CA ASP A 74 2.08 -8.34 24.50
C ASP A 74 1.57 -9.69 25.03
N LYS A 75 1.73 -9.94 26.33
CA LYS A 75 1.23 -11.17 27.00
C LYS A 75 -0.28 -11.28 27.07
N ILE A 76 -1.01 -10.18 27.25
CA ILE A 76 -2.47 -10.20 27.46
C ILE A 76 -3.27 -9.96 26.17
N LEU A 77 -2.63 -9.39 25.15
CA LEU A 77 -3.21 -9.13 23.83
C LEU A 77 -2.62 -10.04 22.75
N THR A 78 -1.92 -11.13 23.14
CA THR A 78 -1.40 -12.09 22.16
C THR A 78 -2.56 -12.58 21.30
N PRO A 79 -2.54 -12.36 19.97
CA PRO A 79 -3.57 -12.89 19.10
C PRO A 79 -3.56 -14.41 19.18
N GLU A 80 -4.72 -15.06 19.29
CA GLU A 80 -4.87 -16.46 18.91
C GLU A 80 -4.73 -16.57 17.39
N GLN A 81 -3.50 -16.38 16.88
CA GLN A 81 -3.16 -16.89 15.58
C GLN A 81 -2.79 -18.37 15.79
N PRO A 82 -3.44 -19.31 15.08
CA PRO A 82 -2.98 -20.69 15.08
C PRO A 82 -1.51 -20.66 14.69
N ALA A 83 -0.68 -21.29 15.51
CA ALA A 83 0.77 -21.31 15.35
C ALA A 83 1.13 -21.51 13.87
N LEU A 84 1.84 -20.56 13.28
CA LEU A 84 2.31 -20.57 11.89
C LEU A 84 3.29 -21.72 11.57
N GLY A 85 3.37 -22.76 12.40
CA GLY A 85 4.28 -23.90 12.22
C GLY A 85 4.05 -24.72 10.94
N GLY A 86 2.92 -24.55 10.25
CA GLY A 86 2.63 -25.20 8.96
C GLY A 86 2.41 -24.26 7.77
N ALA A 87 2.36 -22.94 7.98
CA ALA A 87 2.00 -21.95 6.95
C ALA A 87 3.21 -21.26 6.30
N LEU A 88 4.42 -21.50 6.79
CA LEU A 88 5.65 -20.86 6.31
C LEU A 88 6.07 -21.25 4.88
N VAL A 89 5.34 -22.16 4.21
CA VAL A 89 5.72 -22.66 2.88
C VAL A 89 4.87 -22.08 1.73
N LYS A 90 3.71 -21.44 1.97
CA LYS A 90 2.77 -21.16 0.84
C LYS A 90 1.96 -19.87 0.83
N ALA A 91 2.49 -18.80 1.40
CA ALA A 91 2.20 -17.48 0.85
C ALA A 91 3.50 -16.70 0.79
N ARG A 92 4.17 -16.74 -0.37
CA ARG A 92 5.03 -15.61 -0.75
C ARG A 92 4.10 -14.42 -0.76
N TYR A 93 4.06 -13.67 0.32
CA TYR A 93 3.34 -12.41 0.38
C TYR A 93 4.09 -11.47 -0.57
N GLU A 94 3.68 -11.50 -1.85
CA GLU A 94 4.05 -10.48 -2.81
C GLU A 94 3.41 -9.19 -2.32
N GLY A 95 4.26 -8.20 -2.04
CA GLY A 95 3.77 -6.95 -1.49
C GLY A 95 2.92 -6.17 -2.48
N GLU A 96 2.19 -5.19 -1.96
CA GLU A 96 1.20 -4.46 -2.75
C GLU A 96 1.82 -3.64 -3.87
N ALA A 97 3.03 -3.10 -3.66
CA ALA A 97 3.70 -2.30 -4.69
C ALA A 97 4.10 -3.19 -5.88
N TRP A 98 4.66 -4.37 -5.60
CA TRP A 98 4.98 -5.35 -6.64
C TRP A 98 3.72 -5.78 -7.40
N LYS A 99 2.65 -6.17 -6.69
CA LYS A 99 1.38 -6.58 -7.30
C LYS A 99 0.79 -5.50 -8.20
N ARG A 100 0.81 -4.24 -7.74
CA ARG A 100 0.31 -3.10 -8.49
C ARG A 100 1.09 -2.88 -9.79
N ALA A 101 2.42 -2.93 -9.72
CA ALA A 101 3.30 -2.76 -10.88
C ALA A 101 3.03 -3.83 -11.95
N PHE A 102 3.00 -5.11 -11.55
CA PHE A 102 2.75 -6.22 -12.48
C PHE A 102 1.30 -6.29 -12.98
N ALA A 103 0.32 -5.95 -12.14
CA ALA A 103 -1.08 -5.88 -12.56
C ALA A 103 -1.31 -4.76 -13.58
N GLN A 104 -0.66 -3.61 -13.42
CA GLN A 104 -0.69 -2.52 -14.40
C GLN A 104 -0.02 -2.97 -15.69
N GLU A 105 1.23 -3.46 -15.67
CA GLU A 105 1.93 -3.91 -16.89
C GLU A 105 1.26 -5.09 -17.62
N LYS A 106 0.49 -5.92 -16.92
CA LYS A 106 -0.34 -6.98 -17.55
C LYS A 106 -1.44 -6.41 -18.47
N GLN A 107 -1.86 -5.16 -18.27
CA GLN A 107 -2.86 -4.49 -19.10
C GLN A 107 -2.28 -3.92 -20.39
N ARG A 108 -0.95 -3.97 -20.57
CA ARG A 108 -0.30 -3.45 -21.77
C ARG A 108 -0.71 -4.29 -22.99
N PRO A 109 -1.32 -3.68 -24.02
CA PRO A 109 -1.85 -4.42 -25.16
C PRO A 109 -0.77 -4.82 -26.18
N ASP A 110 0.40 -4.19 -26.13
CA ASP A 110 1.49 -4.36 -27.08
C ASP A 110 2.82 -4.67 -26.37
N ASN A 111 3.89 -4.80 -27.15
CA ASN A 111 5.25 -4.97 -26.65
C ASN A 111 5.97 -3.64 -26.36
N SER A 112 5.25 -2.52 -26.31
CA SER A 112 5.82 -1.20 -26.05
C SER A 112 6.48 -1.15 -24.68
N THR A 113 7.40 -0.19 -24.54
CA THR A 113 8.05 0.15 -23.27
C THR A 113 7.74 1.58 -22.85
N ALA A 114 6.81 2.26 -23.54
CA ALA A 114 6.39 3.60 -23.18
C ALA A 114 5.79 3.63 -21.77
N LEU A 115 6.00 4.75 -21.07
CA LEU A 115 5.44 4.98 -19.74
C LEU A 115 3.91 4.84 -19.78
N MET A 116 3.37 4.01 -18.90
CA MET A 116 1.94 3.80 -18.74
C MET A 116 1.50 4.36 -17.39
N ILE A 117 0.46 5.17 -17.38
CA ILE A 117 -0.05 5.82 -16.17
C ILE A 117 -1.42 5.26 -15.78
N THR A 118 -1.63 5.05 -14.48
CA THR A 118 -2.93 4.80 -13.89
C THR A 118 -3.13 5.76 -12.73
N GLN A 119 -4.33 6.30 -12.62
CA GLN A 119 -4.73 7.24 -11.58
C GLN A 119 -5.99 6.71 -10.92
N SER A 120 -6.02 6.79 -9.59
CA SER A 120 -7.20 6.51 -8.78
C SER A 120 -7.50 7.75 -7.98
N ASP A 121 -8.69 8.30 -8.17
CA ASP A 121 -9.21 9.41 -7.40
C ASP A 121 -9.76 8.93 -6.05
N GLY A 122 -9.91 9.86 -5.09
CA GLY A 122 -10.47 9.59 -3.77
C GLY A 122 -9.81 10.44 -2.68
N GLU A 123 -10.14 10.14 -1.41
CA GLU A 123 -9.52 10.81 -0.25
C GLU A 123 -8.00 10.57 -0.16
N ARG A 124 -7.52 9.47 -0.75
CA ARG A 124 -6.11 9.14 -0.94
C ARG A 124 -5.81 8.90 -2.42
N PRO A 125 -5.59 9.97 -3.21
CA PRO A 125 -5.29 9.82 -4.62
C PRO A 125 -4.03 8.97 -4.79
N THR A 126 -4.08 8.04 -5.74
CA THR A 126 -2.94 7.20 -6.09
C THR A 126 -2.61 7.39 -7.56
N VAL A 127 -1.36 7.74 -7.84
CA VAL A 127 -0.84 7.85 -9.21
C VAL A 127 0.31 6.88 -9.37
N VAL A 128 0.24 6.02 -10.38
CA VAL A 128 1.25 5.00 -10.65
C VAL A 128 1.65 5.04 -12.12
N ILE A 129 2.94 5.21 -12.37
CA ILE A 129 3.54 5.26 -13.70
C ILE A 129 4.53 4.11 -13.81
N THR A 130 4.35 3.22 -14.79
CA THR A 130 5.17 2.03 -14.97
C THR A 130 5.81 1.97 -16.36
N THR A 131 6.96 1.31 -16.43
CA THR A 131 7.57 0.88 -17.69
C THR A 131 8.34 -0.44 -17.45
N PRO A 132 8.21 -1.43 -18.36
CA PRO A 132 8.90 -2.70 -18.22
C PRO A 132 10.34 -2.62 -18.74
N ALA A 133 11.23 -3.43 -18.18
CA ALA A 133 12.63 -3.49 -18.59
C ALA A 133 12.77 -3.89 -20.08
N ILE A 134 13.74 -3.29 -20.76
CA ILE A 134 14.15 -3.59 -22.14
C ILE A 134 15.08 -4.81 -22.13
N GLY A 135 14.98 -5.66 -23.15
CA GLY A 135 15.89 -6.81 -23.32
C GLY A 135 15.67 -7.98 -22.36
N ASN A 136 14.58 -7.95 -21.58
CA ASN A 136 14.22 -9.01 -20.64
C ASN A 136 13.03 -9.81 -21.18
N VAL A 137 13.06 -11.14 -21.02
CA VAL A 137 11.94 -12.03 -21.38
C VAL A 137 10.84 -11.90 -20.31
N PRO A 138 9.54 -11.84 -20.66
CA PRO A 138 8.46 -11.82 -19.68
C PRO A 138 8.48 -12.99 -18.69
N PRO A 139 8.11 -12.80 -17.40
CA PRO A 139 7.78 -11.50 -16.78
C PRO A 139 9.01 -10.61 -16.69
N ARG A 140 8.86 -9.32 -17.01
CA ARG A 140 9.95 -8.35 -17.03
C ARG A 140 9.96 -7.57 -15.71
N PRO A 141 11.13 -7.21 -15.15
CA PRO A 141 11.18 -6.24 -14.07
C PRO A 141 10.48 -4.93 -14.48
N VAL A 142 9.81 -4.27 -13.54
CA VAL A 142 8.99 -3.09 -13.82
C VAL A 142 9.52 -1.91 -13.02
N LEU A 143 9.98 -0.86 -13.70
CA LEU A 143 10.25 0.43 -13.07
C LEU A 143 8.92 1.14 -12.80
N MET A 144 8.77 1.68 -11.61
CA MET A 144 7.56 2.34 -11.14
C MET A 144 7.89 3.65 -10.44
N PHE A 145 7.25 4.73 -10.88
CA PHE A 145 7.13 5.98 -10.14
C PHE A 145 5.72 6.05 -9.57
N SER A 146 5.58 6.30 -8.27
CA SER A 146 4.25 6.36 -7.66
C SER A 146 4.09 7.47 -6.63
N CYS A 147 2.88 8.00 -6.53
CA CYS A 147 2.38 8.74 -5.38
C CYS A 147 1.37 7.84 -4.67
N VAL A 148 1.72 7.37 -3.47
CA VAL A 148 0.84 6.56 -2.61
C VAL A 148 0.94 7.13 -1.20
N ASP A 149 -0.20 7.40 -0.57
CA ASP A 149 -0.29 8.05 0.73
C ASP A 149 0.49 9.39 0.78
N ASN A 150 0.39 10.19 -0.30
CA ASN A 150 1.10 11.46 -0.47
C ASN A 150 2.64 11.34 -0.40
N ILE A 151 3.18 10.14 -0.61
CA ILE A 151 4.63 9.89 -0.65
C ILE A 151 5.02 9.48 -2.06
N THR A 152 5.91 10.29 -2.65
CA THR A 152 6.57 9.94 -3.92
C THR A 152 7.60 8.83 -3.71
N ARG A 153 7.55 7.82 -4.58
CA ARG A 153 8.47 6.68 -4.57
C ARG A 153 8.94 6.38 -5.99
N MET A 154 10.21 6.01 -6.13
CA MET A 154 10.77 5.37 -7.32
C MET A 154 11.22 3.96 -6.93
N GLN A 155 10.71 2.96 -7.63
CA GLN A 155 10.86 1.55 -7.27
C GLN A 155 11.03 0.70 -8.52
N VAL A 156 11.64 -0.47 -8.38
CA VAL A 156 11.66 -1.53 -9.38
C VAL A 156 11.09 -2.80 -8.77
N ALA A 157 9.99 -3.28 -9.35
CA ALA A 157 9.43 -4.59 -9.03
C ALA A 157 10.25 -5.66 -9.78
N LEU A 158 10.94 -6.51 -9.02
CA LEU A 158 11.88 -7.52 -9.53
C LEU A 158 11.17 -8.85 -9.81
N THR A 159 11.69 -9.63 -10.74
CA THR A 159 11.14 -10.96 -11.06
C THR A 159 11.70 -12.05 -10.18
N HIS A 160 12.85 -11.80 -9.56
CA HIS A 160 13.50 -12.68 -8.60
C HIS A 160 13.88 -11.87 -7.36
N PRO A 161 13.67 -12.44 -6.15
CA PRO A 161 14.00 -11.74 -4.92
C PRO A 161 15.51 -11.56 -4.77
N MET A 162 15.90 -10.44 -4.18
CA MET A 162 17.26 -10.19 -3.71
C MET A 162 17.35 -10.41 -2.20
N THR A 163 18.49 -10.92 -1.74
CA THR A 163 18.72 -11.24 -0.33
C THR A 163 19.18 -10.06 0.54
N PRO A 164 20.04 -9.13 0.08
CA PRO A 164 20.48 -8.02 0.94
C PRO A 164 19.32 -7.09 1.34
N ASP A 165 19.49 -6.28 2.39
CA ASP A 165 18.49 -5.26 2.77
C ASP A 165 18.64 -3.95 1.99
N SER A 166 19.83 -3.70 1.44
CA SER A 166 20.16 -2.54 0.61
C SER A 166 21.38 -2.83 -0.25
N ILE A 167 21.47 -2.13 -1.37
CA ILE A 167 22.57 -2.24 -2.33
C ILE A 167 22.96 -0.84 -2.83
N ASP A 168 24.23 -0.68 -3.19
CA ASP A 168 24.65 0.50 -3.94
C ASP A 168 24.32 0.27 -5.42
N VAL A 169 23.66 1.24 -6.03
CA VAL A 169 23.28 1.20 -7.45
C VAL A 169 23.94 2.33 -8.20
N THR A 170 24.24 2.07 -9.46
CA THR A 170 24.61 3.11 -10.41
C THR A 170 23.47 3.30 -11.40
N LEU A 171 22.91 4.51 -11.42
CA LEU A 171 21.93 4.93 -12.40
C LEU A 171 22.65 5.62 -13.55
N THR A 172 22.32 5.23 -14.77
CA THR A 172 22.78 5.89 -16.00
C THR A 172 21.55 6.41 -16.74
N ALA A 173 21.33 7.72 -16.67
CA ALA A 173 20.28 8.43 -17.39
C ALA A 173 20.88 9.03 -18.66
N ASP A 174 20.77 8.29 -19.76
CA ASP A 174 21.53 8.47 -21.00
C ASP A 174 23.06 8.60 -20.75
N THR A 175 23.61 9.81 -20.66
CA THR A 175 25.04 10.05 -20.41
C THR A 175 25.37 10.41 -18.96
N ARG A 176 24.36 10.74 -18.14
CA ARG A 176 24.54 11.14 -16.74
C ARG A 176 24.60 9.92 -15.85
N GLN A 177 25.58 9.88 -14.96
CA GLN A 177 25.75 8.80 -13.99
C GLN A 177 25.48 9.32 -12.57
N ILE A 178 24.60 8.63 -11.84
CA ILE A 178 24.20 8.94 -10.47
C ILE A 178 24.49 7.72 -9.63
N ARG A 179 25.19 7.90 -8.50
CA ARG A 179 25.38 6.83 -7.51
C ARG A 179 24.37 7.03 -6.40
N SER A 180 23.63 5.99 -6.06
CA SER A 180 22.64 6.03 -4.99
C SER A 180 22.68 4.71 -4.22
N ARG A 181 22.08 4.70 -3.03
CA ARG A 181 21.88 3.50 -2.24
C ARG A 181 20.40 3.19 -2.20
N TRP A 182 20.02 2.06 -2.77
CA TRP A 182 18.63 1.62 -2.83
C TRP A 182 18.40 0.51 -1.82
N PHE A 183 17.16 0.40 -1.37
CA PHE A 183 16.76 -0.54 -0.34
C PHE A 183 15.90 -1.65 -0.91
N ILE A 184 16.02 -2.84 -0.34
CA ILE A 184 15.25 -4.00 -0.73
C ILE A 184 14.06 -4.12 0.24
N ARG A 185 12.89 -4.39 -0.32
CA ARG A 185 11.59 -4.40 0.34
C ARG A 185 10.78 -5.60 -0.13
N GLU A 186 9.64 -5.84 0.52
CA GLU A 186 8.66 -6.86 0.13
C GLU A 186 9.30 -8.25 -0.06
N ASN A 187 10.06 -8.73 0.93
CA ASN A 187 10.74 -10.04 0.89
C ASN A 187 11.70 -10.21 -0.30
N GLY A 188 12.37 -9.13 -0.71
CA GLY A 188 13.37 -9.19 -1.76
C GLY A 188 12.86 -8.78 -3.14
N THR A 189 11.55 -8.67 -3.36
CA THR A 189 10.98 -8.48 -4.70
C THR A 189 10.82 -7.03 -5.12
N LEU A 190 11.05 -6.08 -4.22
CA LEU A 190 10.92 -4.66 -4.52
C LEU A 190 12.21 -3.93 -4.18
N LEU A 191 12.86 -3.37 -5.20
CA LEU A 191 14.00 -2.47 -5.02
C LEU A 191 13.48 -1.04 -4.99
N GLU A 192 13.81 -0.29 -3.96
CA GLU A 192 13.23 1.02 -3.68
C GLU A 192 14.35 2.05 -3.53
N SER A 193 14.26 3.13 -4.31
CA SER A 193 15.10 4.31 -4.13
C SER A 193 14.74 5.03 -2.80
N SER A 194 15.28 6.22 -2.59
CA SER A 194 14.79 7.07 -1.51
C SER A 194 13.30 7.43 -1.66
N ARG A 195 12.64 7.81 -0.55
CA ARG A 195 11.22 8.22 -0.50
C ARG A 195 11.09 9.71 -0.22
N GLY A 196 9.98 10.33 -0.65
CA GLY A 196 9.72 11.74 -0.37
C GLY A 196 10.74 12.66 -1.04
N LEU A 197 11.22 13.69 -0.35
CA LEU A 197 12.09 14.73 -0.93
C LEU A 197 13.35 14.17 -1.61
N SER A 198 14.07 13.25 -0.97
CA SER A 198 15.27 12.64 -1.55
C SER A 198 14.94 11.77 -2.77
N GLY A 199 13.80 11.06 -2.76
CA GLY A 199 13.31 10.35 -3.93
C GLY A 199 12.93 11.31 -5.07
N ILE A 200 12.30 12.44 -4.75
CA ILE A 200 11.94 13.51 -5.70
C ILE A 200 13.19 14.07 -6.38
N ASP A 201 14.23 14.39 -5.61
CA ASP A 201 15.48 14.94 -6.15
C ASP A 201 16.21 13.95 -7.06
N GLU A 202 16.14 12.64 -6.75
CA GLU A 202 16.69 11.60 -7.62
C GLU A 202 15.87 11.48 -8.92
N ILE A 203 14.54 11.52 -8.85
CA ILE A 203 13.66 11.48 -10.03
C ILE A 203 13.88 12.71 -10.92
N LYS A 204 14.01 13.91 -10.35
CA LYS A 204 14.26 15.15 -11.11
C LYS A 204 15.54 15.07 -11.94
N GLN A 205 16.57 14.36 -11.46
CA GLN A 205 17.82 14.14 -12.22
C GLN A 205 17.62 13.27 -13.47
N LEU A 206 16.51 12.52 -13.57
CA LEU A 206 16.18 11.71 -14.73
C LEU A 206 15.52 12.52 -15.85
N PHE A 207 15.02 13.73 -15.57
CA PHE A 207 14.29 14.51 -16.56
C PHE A 207 15.16 14.86 -17.78
N GLY A 208 14.56 14.71 -18.96
CA GLY A 208 15.22 14.92 -20.26
C GLY A 208 15.98 13.70 -20.80
N ALA A 209 16.19 12.65 -19.99
CA ALA A 209 16.76 11.41 -20.48
C ALA A 209 15.70 10.51 -21.14
N LYS A 210 16.12 9.73 -22.13
CA LYS A 210 15.26 8.75 -22.83
C LYS A 210 15.35 7.37 -22.21
N THR A 211 16.51 7.03 -21.67
CA THR A 211 16.77 5.71 -21.09
C THR A 211 17.34 5.85 -19.68
N LEU A 212 16.92 4.93 -18.81
CA LEU A 212 17.49 4.74 -17.49
C LEU A 212 18.04 3.32 -17.40
N THR A 213 19.33 3.20 -17.16
CA THR A 213 19.95 1.90 -16.80
C THR A 213 20.29 1.90 -15.31
N ILE A 214 19.83 0.88 -14.60
CA ILE A 214 20.09 0.63 -13.19
C ILE A 214 21.05 -0.56 -13.11
N ASP A 215 22.29 -0.28 -12.75
CA ASP A 215 23.30 -1.30 -12.50
C ASP A 215 23.27 -1.68 -11.02
N THR A 216 22.84 -2.92 -10.74
CA THR A 216 22.75 -3.48 -9.38
C THR A 216 24.01 -4.24 -8.95
N GLY A 217 25.10 -4.10 -9.72
CA GLY A 217 26.40 -4.68 -9.41
C GLY A 217 26.60 -6.10 -9.97
N THR A 218 27.87 -6.49 -10.06
CA THR A 218 28.28 -7.81 -10.55
C THR A 218 27.83 -8.90 -9.57
N GLY A 219 26.98 -9.83 -10.02
CA GLY A 219 26.48 -10.94 -9.21
C GLY A 219 25.05 -10.77 -8.68
N SER A 220 24.43 -9.61 -8.90
CA SER A 220 22.98 -9.46 -8.67
C SER A 220 22.20 -10.31 -9.68
N PRO A 221 21.15 -11.05 -9.26
CA PRO A 221 20.27 -11.79 -10.17
C PRO A 221 19.65 -10.91 -11.27
N SER A 222 19.51 -9.61 -11.00
CA SER A 222 18.93 -8.65 -11.92
C SER A 222 19.96 -7.96 -12.82
N GLY A 223 21.25 -8.03 -12.47
CA GLY A 223 22.35 -7.41 -13.22
C GLY A 223 22.11 -5.94 -13.54
N LYS A 224 22.03 -5.62 -14.85
CA LYS A 224 21.69 -4.29 -15.36
C LYS A 224 20.28 -4.29 -15.92
N LEU A 225 19.45 -3.37 -15.43
CA LEU A 225 18.08 -3.21 -15.89
C LEU A 225 17.95 -1.88 -16.65
N THR A 226 17.58 -1.93 -17.92
CA THR A 226 17.38 -0.73 -18.74
C THR A 226 15.89 -0.49 -18.97
N PHE A 227 15.45 0.75 -18.83
CA PHE A 227 14.06 1.19 -18.95
C PHE A 227 13.95 2.37 -19.91
N ASN A 228 12.81 2.47 -20.59
CA ASN A 228 12.46 3.65 -21.37
C ASN A 228 11.78 4.67 -20.45
N ILE A 229 12.40 5.84 -20.31
CA ILE A 229 11.89 6.96 -19.53
C ILE A 229 11.65 8.21 -20.39
N ASP A 230 11.58 8.04 -21.72
CA ASP A 230 11.31 9.15 -22.63
C ASP A 230 9.99 9.84 -22.28
N GLY A 231 10.02 11.18 -22.25
CA GLY A 231 8.87 11.98 -21.83
C GLY A 231 8.51 11.90 -20.34
N LEU A 232 9.38 11.38 -19.45
CA LEU A 232 9.10 11.28 -18.01
C LEU A 232 8.68 12.61 -17.38
N ALA A 233 9.37 13.70 -17.70
CA ALA A 233 9.09 15.03 -17.14
C ALA A 233 7.65 15.50 -17.39
N LYS A 234 7.08 15.15 -18.55
CA LYS A 234 5.68 15.44 -18.89
C LYS A 234 4.73 14.43 -18.23
N THR A 235 5.07 13.15 -18.32
CA THR A 235 4.20 12.05 -17.85
C THR A 235 3.98 12.06 -16.35
N ILE A 236 4.97 12.54 -15.58
CA ILE A 236 4.92 12.56 -14.12
C ILE A 236 4.06 13.70 -13.54
N ALA A 237 3.55 14.63 -14.36
CA ALA A 237 2.80 15.80 -13.87
C ALA A 237 1.65 15.46 -12.89
N PRO A 238 0.77 14.46 -13.16
CA PRO A 238 -0.29 14.11 -12.21
C PRO A 238 0.24 13.56 -10.87
N LEU A 239 1.38 12.86 -10.91
CA LEU A 239 2.05 12.37 -9.70
C LEU A 239 2.54 13.53 -8.84
N ARG A 240 3.11 14.57 -9.48
CA ARG A 240 3.64 15.75 -8.79
C ARG A 240 2.54 16.56 -8.12
N GLU A 241 1.39 16.67 -8.79
CA GLU A 241 0.19 17.30 -8.24
C GLU A 241 -0.33 16.51 -7.03
N ALA A 242 -0.56 15.20 -7.20
CA ALA A 242 -1.09 14.33 -6.14
C ALA A 242 -0.19 14.28 -4.89
N CYS A 243 1.13 14.39 -5.07
CA CYS A 243 2.10 14.35 -3.98
C CYS A 243 2.63 15.73 -3.56
N HIS A 244 2.05 16.83 -4.07
CA HIS A 244 2.37 18.20 -3.68
C HIS A 244 3.88 18.54 -3.72
N TRP A 245 4.54 18.27 -4.85
CA TRP A 245 5.96 18.63 -4.99
C TRP A 245 6.16 20.14 -4.84
N ALA A 246 7.03 20.56 -3.91
CA ALA A 246 7.34 21.98 -3.71
C ALA A 246 8.19 22.55 -4.87
N GLY A 247 7.91 23.80 -5.26
CA GLY A 247 8.75 24.59 -6.18
C GLY A 247 8.37 24.53 -7.66
N GLU A 248 7.08 24.45 -7.97
CA GLU A 248 6.53 24.81 -9.30
C GLU A 248 5.67 26.06 -9.25
#